data_AF-A0A5C6QC41-F1
#
_entry.id   AF-A0A5C6QC41-F1
#
_cell.length_a   1.000
_cell.length_b   1.000
_cell.length_c   1.000
_cell.angle_alpha   90.00
_cell.angle_beta   90.00
_cell.angle_gamma   90.00
#
_symmetry.space_group_name_H-M   'P 1'
#
loop_
_entity.id
_entity.type
_entity.pdbx_description
1 polymer ?
#
loop_
_entity_poly.entity_id
_entity_poly.type
_entity_poly.pdbx_seq_one_letter_code
_entity_poly.pdbx_strand_id
1 'polypeptide(L)'
;MEIPSAMNSGLQGLQNARATADQAAADIVASTTLSDEPLKNPANNVEVNTEVSNPSNNIELPDLNQAIVNLKVAEYQAKASTEVIKSADDSLGTLLDVTA
;
A
#
# COMPACT_ATOMS: atom_id res chain seq x y z
N MET A 1 21.17 13.50 -16.81
CA MET A 1 20.35 12.56 -16.01
C MET A 1 21.26 12.05 -14.91
N GLU A 2 21.01 12.49 -13.68
CA GLU A 2 21.90 12.25 -12.53
C GLU A 2 21.47 10.94 -11.87
N ILE A 3 22.21 9.85 -12.09
CA ILE A 3 22.06 8.57 -11.36
C ILE A 3 21.91 8.77 -9.82
N PRO A 4 22.57 9.75 -9.17
CA PRO A 4 22.34 10.07 -7.75
C PRO A 4 20.89 10.45 -7.42
N SER A 5 20.18 11.10 -8.34
CA SER A 5 18.78 11.50 -8.16
C SER A 5 17.83 10.30 -8.23
N ALA A 6 18.11 9.33 -9.11
CA ALA A 6 17.35 8.09 -9.21
C ALA A 6 17.53 7.21 -7.96
N MET A 7 18.77 7.07 -7.45
CA MET A 7 19.02 6.38 -6.19
C MET A 7 18.33 7.04 -5.00
N ASN A 8 18.37 8.36 -4.89
CA ASN A 8 17.72 9.09 -3.80
C ASN A 8 16.19 8.94 -3.85
N SER A 9 15.61 9.05 -5.06
CA SER A 9 14.18 8.84 -5.28
C SER A 9 13.74 7.40 -4.98
N GLY A 10 14.56 6.41 -5.35
CA GLY A 10 14.32 5.01 -5.00
C GLY A 10 14.40 4.76 -3.49
N LEU A 11 15.40 5.32 -2.80
CA LEU A 11 15.52 5.18 -1.35
C LEU A 11 14.36 5.87 -0.60
N GLN A 12 13.93 7.04 -1.06
CA GLN A 12 12.79 7.75 -0.50
C GLN A 12 11.47 7.01 -0.78
N GLY A 13 11.29 6.51 -2.00
CA GLY A 13 10.14 5.70 -2.39
C GLY A 13 10.03 4.41 -1.58
N LEU A 14 11.15 3.75 -1.31
CA LEU A 14 11.20 2.54 -0.49
C LEU A 14 10.85 2.81 0.99
N GLN A 15 11.32 3.92 1.55
CA GLN A 15 10.97 4.33 2.92
C GLN A 15 9.47 4.64 3.06
N ASN A 16 8.91 5.40 2.11
CA ASN A 16 7.48 5.69 2.08
C ASN A 16 6.65 4.41 1.94
N ALA A 17 7.05 3.50 1.02
CA ALA A 17 6.38 2.23 0.83
C ALA A 17 6.38 1.36 2.10
N ARG A 18 7.49 1.36 2.87
CA ARG A 18 7.53 0.69 4.17
C ARG A 18 6.53 1.28 5.16
N ALA A 19 6.52 2.60 5.33
CA ALA A 19 5.59 3.26 6.23
C ALA A 19 4.12 2.95 5.87
N THR A 20 3.78 2.98 4.58
CA THR A 20 2.44 2.60 4.10
C THR A 20 2.13 1.12 4.33
N ALA A 21 3.09 0.22 4.12
CA ALA A 21 2.91 -1.21 4.36
C ALA A 21 2.71 -1.52 5.86
N ASP A 22 3.46 -0.87 6.74
CA ASP A 22 3.33 -1.02 8.20
C ASP A 22 1.97 -0.56 8.69
N GLN A 23 1.49 0.59 8.20
CA GLN A 23 0.16 1.10 8.51
C GLN A 23 -0.94 0.17 7.99
N ALA A 24 -0.85 -0.25 6.73
CA ALA A 24 -1.83 -1.17 6.14
C ALA A 24 -1.87 -2.53 6.85
N ALA A 25 -0.72 -3.03 7.32
CA ALA A 25 -0.67 -4.24 8.13
C ALA A 25 -1.36 -4.07 9.49
N ALA A 26 -1.14 -2.93 10.17
CA ALA A 26 -1.81 -2.61 11.42
C ALA A 26 -3.34 -2.51 11.23
N ASP A 27 -3.78 -1.87 10.16
CA ASP A 27 -5.19 -1.74 9.78
C ASP A 27 -5.84 -3.11 9.50
N ILE A 28 -5.14 -4.01 8.80
CA ILE A 28 -5.60 -5.39 8.55
C ILE A 28 -5.79 -6.14 9.87
N VAL A 29 -4.83 -6.06 10.79
CA VAL A 29 -4.90 -6.74 12.09
C VAL A 29 -6.05 -6.18 12.92
N ALA A 30 -6.21 -4.85 12.97
CA ALA A 30 -7.32 -4.21 13.67
C ALA A 30 -8.69 -4.68 13.13
N SER A 31 -8.86 -4.73 11.80
CA SER A 31 -10.12 -5.14 11.18
C SER A 31 -10.37 -6.66 11.26
N THR A 32 -9.33 -7.49 11.25
CA THR A 32 -9.44 -8.95 11.45
C THR A 32 -9.80 -9.31 12.89
N THR A 33 -9.19 -8.66 13.88
CA THR A 33 -9.38 -9.01 15.31
C THR A 33 -10.73 -8.55 15.86
N LEU A 34 -11.35 -7.53 15.25
CA LEU A 34 -12.67 -7.03 15.62
C LEU A 34 -13.83 -7.73 14.87
N SER A 35 -13.54 -8.53 13.86
CA SER A 35 -14.54 -9.26 13.07
C SER A 35 -15.01 -10.58 13.70
N ASP A 36 -14.50 -10.98 14.88
CA ASP A 36 -14.92 -12.17 15.63
C ASP A 36 -16.08 -11.89 16.62
N GLU A 37 -16.69 -10.69 16.57
CA GLU A 37 -17.95 -10.41 17.26
C GLU A 37 -19.12 -10.80 16.33
N PRO A 38 -20.07 -11.66 16.75
CA PRO A 38 -21.11 -12.17 15.87
C PRO A 38 -21.94 -11.02 15.30
N LEU A 39 -21.87 -10.89 13.97
CA LEU A 39 -22.66 -9.96 13.18
C LEU A 39 -24.14 -10.06 13.56
N LYS A 40 -24.61 -9.07 14.32
CA LYS A 40 -26.02 -8.91 14.62
C LYS A 40 -26.70 -8.35 13.37
N ASN A 41 -27.13 -9.25 12.49
CA ASN A 41 -28.09 -9.01 11.44
C ASN A 41 -29.26 -8.14 11.95
N PRO A 42 -29.65 -7.07 11.26
CA PRO A 42 -31.04 -6.70 11.15
C PRO A 42 -31.47 -7.06 9.73
N ALA A 43 -32.19 -8.17 9.61
CA ALA A 43 -33.06 -8.38 8.47
C ALA A 43 -34.08 -7.24 8.46
N ASN A 44 -34.12 -6.43 7.39
CA ASN A 44 -35.29 -5.68 6.95
C ASN A 44 -35.16 -5.38 5.45
N ASN A 45 -35.56 -6.38 4.66
CA ASN A 45 -36.20 -6.24 3.36
C ASN A 45 -36.87 -4.87 3.11
N VAL A 46 -36.46 -4.17 2.03
CA VAL A 46 -37.31 -3.65 0.93
C VAL A 46 -36.48 -2.73 0.00
N GLU A 47 -36.61 -2.99 -1.30
CA GLU A 47 -36.36 -2.16 -2.49
C GLU A 47 -34.94 -1.82 -3.00
N VAL A 48 -34.75 -2.24 -4.26
CA VAL A 48 -33.69 -1.87 -5.19
C VAL A 48 -33.81 -0.38 -5.51
N ASN A 49 -32.91 0.45 -4.97
CA ASN A 49 -32.55 1.71 -5.60
C ASN A 49 -31.07 2.02 -5.33
N THR A 50 -30.41 2.46 -6.39
CA THR A 50 -28.99 2.64 -6.60
C THR A 50 -28.49 3.90 -5.89
N GLU A 51 -28.33 3.88 -4.57
CA GLU A 51 -27.53 4.90 -3.87
C GLU A 51 -26.74 4.24 -2.74
N VAL A 52 -25.44 4.03 -2.96
CA VAL A 52 -24.49 3.64 -1.92
C VAL A 52 -24.26 4.85 -1.02
N SER A 53 -25.22 5.13 -0.14
CA SER A 53 -25.05 6.01 1.00
C SER A 53 -25.44 5.21 2.23
N ASN A 54 -24.44 4.59 2.86
CA ASN A 54 -24.60 3.81 4.08
C ASN A 54 -24.11 4.67 5.25
N PRO A 55 -24.97 5.46 5.95
CA PRO A 55 -24.57 6.15 7.17
C PRO A 55 -24.72 5.15 8.31
N SER A 56 -23.68 4.39 8.62
CA SER A 56 -23.73 3.45 9.73
C SER A 56 -22.44 3.53 10.54
N ASN A 57 -22.54 4.30 11.63
CA ASN A 57 -21.75 4.20 12.86
C ASN A 57 -20.28 4.63 12.76
N ASN A 58 -20.01 5.81 13.33
CA ASN A 58 -18.70 6.43 13.54
C ASN A 58 -17.81 5.61 14.49
N ILE A 59 -17.32 4.47 14.01
CA ILE A 59 -16.02 3.93 14.39
C ILE A 59 -15.38 3.69 13.03
N GLU A 60 -14.50 4.61 12.62
CA GLU A 60 -13.81 4.58 11.33
C GLU A 60 -12.79 3.43 11.34
N LEU A 61 -13.30 2.20 11.33
CA LEU A 61 -12.49 1.02 11.13
C LEU A 61 -12.07 1.04 9.65
N PRO A 62 -10.77 0.95 9.36
CA PRO A 62 -10.29 0.82 7.99
C PRO A 62 -10.97 -0.37 7.33
N ASP A 63 -11.59 -0.17 6.16
CA ASP A 63 -12.13 -1.28 5.39
C ASP A 63 -10.99 -2.27 5.08
N LEU A 64 -11.14 -3.51 5.53
CA LEU A 64 -10.15 -4.56 5.35
C LEU A 64 -9.77 -4.70 3.87
N ASN A 65 -10.72 -4.55 2.95
CA ASN A 65 -10.45 -4.61 1.52
C ASN A 65 -9.52 -3.47 1.07
N GLN A 66 -9.78 -2.25 1.54
CA GLN A 66 -8.94 -1.10 1.25
C GLN A 66 -7.55 -1.25 1.85
N ALA A 67 -7.44 -1.76 3.08
CA ALA A 67 -6.15 -2.00 3.74
C ALA A 67 -5.30 -3.04 2.98
N ILE A 68 -5.92 -4.13 2.49
CA ILE A 68 -5.25 -5.13 1.66
C ILE A 68 -4.78 -4.52 0.33
N VAL A 69 -5.62 -3.72 -0.33
CA VAL A 69 -5.25 -3.03 -1.57
C VAL A 69 -4.09 -2.07 -1.32
N ASN A 70 -4.12 -1.28 -0.24
CA ASN A 70 -3.06 -0.37 0.14
C ASN A 70 -1.74 -1.10 0.40
N LEU A 71 -1.78 -2.25 1.09
CA LEU A 71 -0.61 -3.10 1.29
C LEU A 71 -0.03 -3.57 -0.04
N LYS A 72 -0.89 -3.95 -1.00
CA LYS A 72 -0.45 -4.38 -2.33
C LYS A 72 0.17 -3.25 -3.15
N VAL A 73 -0.41 -2.05 -3.09
CA VAL A 73 0.16 -0.84 -3.72
C VAL A 73 1.53 -0.53 -3.12
N ALA A 74 1.67 -0.60 -1.79
CA ALA A 74 2.94 -0.40 -1.11
C ALA A 74 3.99 -1.43 -1.53
N GLU A 75 3.61 -2.71 -1.70
CA GLU A 75 4.49 -3.76 -2.22
C GLU A 75 5.01 -3.43 -3.63
N TYR A 76 4.12 -3.01 -4.55
CA TYR A 76 4.52 -2.63 -5.90
C TYR A 76 5.39 -1.36 -5.90
N GLN A 77 5.08 -0.38 -5.05
CA GLN A 77 5.88 0.84 -4.89
C GLN A 77 7.28 0.52 -4.37
N ALA A 78 7.41 -0.39 -3.40
CA ALA A 78 8.69 -0.88 -2.92
C ALA A 78 9.46 -1.58 -4.05
N LYS A 79 8.81 -2.47 -4.81
CA LYS A 79 9.42 -3.18 -5.93
C LYS A 79 9.93 -2.22 -7.01
N ALA A 80 9.13 -1.24 -7.40
CA ALA A 80 9.53 -0.22 -8.36
C ALA A 80 10.73 0.60 -7.85
N SER A 81 10.71 0.95 -6.56
CA SER A 81 11.81 1.68 -5.93
C SER A 81 13.12 0.88 -5.91
N THR A 82 13.05 -0.43 -5.67
CA THR A 82 14.22 -1.32 -5.75
C THR A 82 14.74 -1.50 -7.17
N GLU A 83 13.85 -1.55 -8.18
CA GLU A 83 14.24 -1.60 -9.59
C GLU A 83 14.98 -0.34 -10.02
N VAL A 84 14.56 0.84 -9.55
CA VAL A 84 15.26 2.11 -9.84
C VAL A 84 16.66 2.10 -9.21
N ILE A 85 16.79 1.64 -7.97
CA ILE A 85 18.10 1.52 -7.29
C ILE A 85 19.00 0.55 -8.06
N LYS A 86 18.46 -0.60 -8.50
CA LYS A 86 19.19 -1.59 -9.28
C LYS A 86 19.62 -1.04 -10.63
N SER A 87 18.72 -0.40 -11.37
CA SER A 87 19.04 0.20 -12.67
C SER A 87 20.07 1.33 -12.55
N ALA A 88 20.04 2.08 -11.44
CA ALA A 88 21.05 3.08 -11.13
C ALA A 88 22.42 2.44 -10.86
N ASP A 89 22.48 1.33 -10.12
CA ASP A 89 23.69 0.57 -9.85
C ASP A 89 24.26 -0.08 -11.13
N ASP A 90 23.40 -0.71 -11.94
CA ASP A 90 23.77 -1.31 -13.23
C ASP A 90 24.33 -0.24 -14.19
N SER A 91 23.73 0.96 -14.21
CA SER A 91 24.22 2.09 -15.01
C SER A 91 25.59 2.59 -14.53
N LEU A 92 25.80 2.67 -13.21
CA LEU A 92 27.07 3.06 -12.62
C LEU A 92 28.16 2.02 -12.89
N GLY A 93 27.83 0.73 -12.73
CA GLY A 93 28.71 -0.40 -13.04
C GLY A 93 29.10 -0.42 -14.52
N THR A 94 28.14 -0.18 -15.42
CA THR A 94 28.42 -0.08 -16.86
C THR A 94 29.37 1.08 -17.16
N LEU A 95 29.16 2.28 -16.57
CA LEU A 95 30.06 3.43 -16.75
C LEU A 95 31.49 3.18 -16.22
N LEU A 96 31.62 2.45 -15.10
CA LEU A 96 32.92 2.03 -14.57
C LEU A 96 33.64 1.06 -15.51
N ASP A 97 32.91 0.12 -16.12
CA ASP A 97 33.48 -0.86 -17.06
C ASP A 97 33.98 -0.20 -18.36
N VAL A 98 33.32 0.87 -18.83
CA VAL A 98 33.81 1.62 -20.02
C VAL A 98 34.97 2.57 -19.70
N THR A 99 35.24 2.88 -18.43
CA THR A 99 36.31 3.80 -18.02
C THR A 99 37.58 3.10 -17.52
N ALA A 100 37.56 1.77 -17.33
CA ALA A 100 38.72 0.94 -17.01
C ALA A 100 39.45 0.45 -18.28
#